data_AF-G0UJY7-F1
#
_entry.id   AF-G0UJY7-F1
#
_cell.length_a   1.000
_cell.length_b   1.000
_cell.length_c   1.000
_cell.angle_alpha   90.00
_cell.angle_beta   90.00
_cell.angle_gamma   90.00
#
_symmetry.space_group_name_H-M   'P 1'
#
loop_
_entity.id
_entity.type
_entity.pdbx_description
1 polymer ?
#
loop_
_entity_poly.entity_id
_entity_poly.type
_entity_poly.pdbx_seq_one_letter_code
_entity_poly.pdbx_strand_id
1 'polypeptide(L)'
;MFGQTTAVVLPSEGVEAIYSSDPLTRIERRGDSYLLHLRPQEVGTKHLLLHSLTKNHLAKTLVTAPTVYPAPTYTQTIELSMGDLNAPILRRLQFVNVGTAEDMFTIHHNYKYQLRVTPKRFVLAPQETQVITIRIGMLKLPEYQMEGRWPMWIFINNSVDKTVESYLLHVVLYSHRPAAAHADGVMR
;
A
#
# COMPACT_ATOMS: atom_id res chain seq x y z
N MET A 1 7.50 -5.88 3.04
CA MET A 1 6.62 -5.78 1.84
C MET A 1 5.27 -5.24 2.36
N PHE A 2 4.23 -5.02 1.57
CA PHE A 2 2.90 -4.61 2.10
C PHE A 2 1.85 -5.12 1.14
N GLY A 3 0.69 -5.53 1.64
CA GLY A 3 -0.45 -5.95 0.82
C GLY A 3 -1.70 -5.11 1.11
N GLN A 4 -2.82 -5.46 0.47
CA GLN A 4 -4.09 -4.80 0.69
C GLN A 4 -4.53 -5.01 2.14
N THR A 5 -4.75 -3.90 2.82
CA THR A 5 -5.29 -3.87 4.17
C THR A 5 -6.82 -4.03 4.06
N THR A 6 -7.35 -5.10 4.65
CA THR A 6 -8.77 -5.47 4.57
C THR A 6 -9.35 -5.55 5.97
N ALA A 7 -10.55 -4.99 6.13
CA ALA A 7 -11.36 -5.19 7.32
C ALA A 7 -12.21 -6.46 7.15
N VAL A 8 -12.05 -7.44 8.04
CA VAL A 8 -12.92 -8.63 8.07
C VAL A 8 -13.96 -8.45 9.16
N VAL A 9 -15.24 -8.65 8.84
CA VAL A 9 -16.34 -8.56 9.80
C VAL A 9 -16.64 -9.95 10.34
N LEU A 10 -16.65 -10.08 11.67
CA LEU A 10 -17.02 -11.30 12.38
C LEU A 10 -18.27 -11.06 13.23
N PRO A 11 -19.21 -12.02 13.30
CA PRO A 11 -20.38 -11.89 14.17
C PRO A 11 -19.97 -11.86 15.65
N SER A 12 -20.67 -11.09 16.48
CA SER A 12 -20.37 -10.98 17.92
C SER A 12 -21.35 -11.72 18.84
N GLU A 13 -22.32 -12.46 18.30
CA GLU A 13 -23.35 -13.09 19.12
C GLU A 13 -22.73 -14.10 20.11
N GLY A 14 -22.99 -13.91 21.41
CA GLY A 14 -22.45 -14.74 22.47
C GLY A 14 -20.93 -14.59 22.72
N VAL A 15 -20.25 -13.70 21.99
CA VAL A 15 -18.81 -13.43 22.13
C VAL A 15 -18.60 -12.16 22.95
N GLU A 16 -17.83 -12.29 24.03
CA GLU A 16 -17.51 -11.18 24.93
C GLU A 16 -16.29 -10.39 24.45
N ALA A 17 -15.27 -11.12 23.96
CA ALA A 17 -14.05 -10.55 23.42
C ALA A 17 -13.41 -11.47 22.37
N ILE A 18 -12.70 -10.87 21.40
CA ILE A 18 -11.85 -11.59 20.45
C ILE A 18 -10.42 -11.08 20.61
N TYR A 19 -9.48 -12.00 20.68
CA TYR A 19 -8.05 -11.73 20.71
C TYR A 19 -7.37 -12.35 19.49
N SER A 20 -6.36 -11.67 18.95
CA SER A 20 -5.55 -12.17 17.84
C SER A 20 -4.17 -12.61 18.34
N SER A 21 -3.64 -13.70 17.77
CA SER A 21 -2.23 -14.10 17.98
C SER A 21 -1.23 -13.15 17.31
N ASP A 22 -1.67 -12.31 16.38
CA ASP A 22 -0.82 -11.37 15.67
C ASP A 22 -0.94 -9.95 16.27
N PRO A 23 0.16 -9.37 16.79
CA PRO A 23 0.15 -8.04 17.40
C PRO A 23 -0.13 -6.90 16.41
N LEU A 24 0.03 -7.14 15.10
CA LEU A 24 -0.26 -6.14 14.06
C LEU A 24 -1.74 -6.10 13.67
N THR A 25 -2.53 -7.04 14.19
CA THR A 25 -3.95 -7.13 13.94
C THR A 25 -4.71 -6.40 15.04
N ARG A 26 -5.41 -5.32 14.67
CA ARG A 26 -6.29 -4.60 15.60
C ARG A 26 -7.70 -5.15 15.47
N ILE A 27 -8.34 -5.41 16.61
CA ILE A 27 -9.74 -5.84 16.69
C ILE A 27 -10.54 -4.70 17.29
N GLU A 28 -11.63 -4.32 16.62
CA GLU A 28 -12.55 -3.29 17.09
C GLU A 28 -13.97 -3.85 17.16
N ARG A 29 -14.68 -3.61 18.27
CA ARG A 29 -16.10 -3.97 18.36
C ARG A 29 -16.94 -2.83 17.80
N ARG A 30 -17.83 -3.15 16.86
CA ARG A 30 -18.76 -2.21 16.24
C ARG A 30 -20.17 -2.79 16.22
N GLY A 31 -20.98 -2.36 17.20
CA GLY A 31 -22.32 -2.91 17.43
C GLY A 31 -22.25 -4.41 17.68
N ASP A 32 -22.97 -5.17 16.84
CA ASP A 32 -23.08 -6.63 16.90
C ASP A 32 -22.03 -7.36 16.06
N SER A 33 -20.89 -6.70 15.80
CA SER A 33 -19.81 -7.26 15.01
C SER A 33 -18.43 -6.87 15.53
N TYR A 34 -17.42 -7.67 15.18
CA TYR A 34 -16.02 -7.34 15.33
C TYR A 34 -15.40 -7.05 13.96
N LEU A 35 -14.69 -5.93 13.86
CA LEU A 35 -13.87 -5.54 12.73
C LEU A 35 -12.41 -5.91 13.00
N LEU A 36 -11.87 -6.74 12.11
CA LEU A 36 -10.47 -7.16 12.12
C LEU A 36 -9.68 -6.30 11.14
N HIS A 37 -8.85 -5.39 11.63
CA HIS A 37 -7.98 -4.55 10.82
C HIS A 37 -6.65 -5.28 10.57
N LEU A 38 -6.50 -5.82 9.36
CA LEU A 38 -5.32 -6.56 8.95
C LEU A 38 -4.31 -5.68 8.25
N ARG A 39 -3.12 -5.47 8.83
CA ARG A 39 -2.00 -4.76 8.19
C ARG A 39 -0.94 -5.74 7.69
N PRO A 40 -1.09 -6.28 6.48
CA PRO A 40 -0.13 -7.24 5.95
C PRO A 40 1.23 -6.60 5.67
N GLN A 41 2.29 -7.31 6.07
CA GLN A 41 3.68 -6.95 5.76
C GLN A 41 4.23 -7.70 4.55
N GLU A 42 3.49 -8.64 3.97
CA GLU A 42 3.92 -9.48 2.85
C GLU A 42 2.69 -9.94 2.07
N VAL A 43 2.83 -10.05 0.75
CA VAL A 43 1.82 -10.67 -0.12
C VAL A 43 1.92 -12.17 0.06
N GLY A 44 0.76 -12.84 0.07
CA GLY A 44 0.68 -14.28 0.29
C GLY A 44 -0.55 -14.64 1.12
N THR A 45 -0.52 -15.81 1.73
CA THR A 45 -1.62 -16.25 2.61
C THR A 45 -1.23 -15.99 4.05
N LYS A 46 -2.06 -15.22 4.76
CA LYS A 46 -1.87 -14.96 6.19
C LYS A 46 -2.79 -15.87 7.00
N HIS A 47 -2.20 -16.59 7.95
CA HIS A 47 -2.92 -17.38 8.93
C HIS A 47 -2.93 -16.64 10.27
N LEU A 48 -4.10 -16.52 10.87
CA LEU A 48 -4.32 -15.79 12.12
C LEU A 48 -5.13 -16.68 13.06
N LEU A 49 -4.65 -16.86 14.28
CA LEU A 49 -5.41 -17.57 15.30
C LEU A 49 -6.18 -16.56 16.14
N LEU A 50 -7.51 -16.62 16.04
CA LEU A 50 -8.41 -15.84 16.87
C LEU A 50 -8.86 -16.66 18.08
N HIS A 51 -8.87 -16.03 19.24
CA HIS A 51 -9.40 -16.58 20.48
C HIS A 51 -10.66 -15.80 20.85
N SER A 52 -11.81 -16.44 20.73
CA SER A 52 -13.10 -15.85 21.08
C SER A 52 -13.50 -16.30 22.47
N LEU A 53 -13.56 -15.36 23.41
CA LEU A 53 -14.02 -15.59 24.76
C LEU A 53 -15.55 -15.54 24.78
N THR A 54 -16.16 -16.63 25.24
CA THR A 54 -17.58 -16.70 25.60
C THR A 54 -17.66 -17.07 27.08
N LYS A 55 -18.84 -16.87 27.71
CA LYS A 55 -19.06 -16.97 29.17
C LYS A 55 -18.17 -17.97 29.92
N ASN A 56 -18.06 -19.22 29.44
CA ASN A 56 -17.24 -20.26 30.07
C ASN A 56 -16.31 -21.00 29.10
N HIS A 57 -16.08 -20.50 27.88
CA HIS A 57 -15.27 -21.22 26.90
C HIS A 57 -14.42 -20.29 26.04
N LEU A 58 -13.24 -20.77 25.67
CA LEU A 58 -12.35 -20.10 24.73
C LEU A 58 -12.35 -20.86 23.41
N ALA A 59 -13.12 -20.37 22.45
CA ALA A 59 -13.14 -20.93 21.10
C ALA A 59 -11.93 -20.42 20.30
N LYS A 60 -11.28 -21.31 19.55
CA LYS A 60 -10.16 -20.98 18.66
C LYS A 60 -10.62 -21.05 17.21
N THR A 61 -10.40 -20.00 16.45
CA THR A 61 -10.73 -19.93 15.03
C THR A 61 -9.47 -19.61 14.23
N LEU A 62 -9.11 -20.47 13.28
CA LEU A 62 -8.07 -20.17 12.32
C LEU A 62 -8.66 -19.36 11.17
N VAL A 63 -8.29 -18.08 11.08
CA VAL A 63 -8.64 -17.22 9.96
C VAL A 63 -7.54 -17.30 8.92
N THR A 64 -7.93 -17.59 7.68
CA THR A 64 -7.03 -17.57 6.53
C THR A 64 -7.43 -16.42 5.64
N ALA A 65 -6.56 -15.42 5.53
CA ALA A 65 -6.80 -14.22 4.75
C ALA A 65 -5.79 -14.12 3.60
N PRO A 66 -6.23 -14.16 2.32
CA PRO A 66 -5.35 -13.87 1.21
C PRO A 66 -4.94 -12.40 1.28
N THR A 67 -3.64 -12.16 1.24
CA THR A 67 -3.07 -10.84 1.12
C THR A 67 -2.54 -10.69 -0.30
N VAL A 68 -3.18 -9.81 -1.07
CA VAL A 68 -2.77 -9.49 -2.44
C VAL A 68 -2.41 -8.02 -2.56
N TYR A 69 -1.68 -7.65 -3.61
CA TYR A 69 -1.67 -6.24 -4.01
C TYR A 69 -3.08 -5.83 -4.46
N PRO A 70 -3.55 -4.62 -4.10
CA PRO A 70 -4.81 -4.09 -4.63
C PRO A 70 -4.69 -3.90 -6.15
N ALA A 71 -5.82 -3.81 -6.84
CA ALA A 71 -5.82 -3.29 -8.20
C ALA A 71 -5.31 -1.83 -8.18
N PRO A 72 -4.29 -1.48 -9.00
CA PRO A 72 -3.73 -0.14 -8.98
C PRO A 72 -4.75 0.86 -9.52
N THR A 73 -4.97 1.96 -8.79
CA THR A 73 -5.77 3.09 -9.27
C THR A 73 -5.05 3.81 -10.41
N TYR A 74 -3.72 3.83 -10.35
CA TYR A 74 -2.86 4.44 -11.36
C TYR A 74 -1.58 3.63 -11.54
N THR A 75 -1.15 3.48 -12.79
CA THR A 75 0.10 2.82 -13.15
C THR A 75 0.95 3.76 -14.00
N GLN A 76 2.25 3.85 -13.70
CA GLN A 76 3.20 4.60 -14.49
C GLN A 76 4.52 3.85 -14.62
N THR A 77 5.09 3.87 -15.81
CA THR A 77 6.46 3.42 -16.06
C THR A 77 7.40 4.62 -16.16
N ILE A 78 8.53 4.55 -15.45
CA ILE A 78 9.61 5.54 -15.47
C ILE A 78 10.84 4.81 -15.97
N GLU A 79 11.21 5.07 -17.22
CA GLU A 79 12.39 4.50 -17.87
C GLU A 79 13.58 5.46 -17.76
N LEU A 80 14.71 4.94 -17.31
CA LEU A 80 15.92 5.72 -17.05
C LEU A 80 17.14 4.97 -17.54
N SER A 81 18.16 5.69 -17.97
CA SER A 81 19.49 5.12 -18.12
C SER A 81 20.29 5.26 -16.82
N MET A 82 21.31 4.42 -16.63
CA MET A 82 22.28 4.57 -15.55
C MET A 82 22.91 5.96 -15.53
N GLY A 83 23.10 6.59 -16.70
CA GLY A 83 23.64 7.95 -16.82
C GLY A 83 22.71 9.04 -16.26
N ASP A 84 21.41 8.74 -16.11
CA ASP A 84 20.41 9.69 -15.61
C ASP A 84 20.26 9.63 -14.07
N LEU A 85 20.89 8.65 -13.40
CA LEU A 85 20.80 8.44 -11.94
C LEU A 85 21.77 9.30 -11.10
N ASN A 86 22.12 10.48 -11.58
CA ASN A 86 22.99 11.40 -10.82
C ASN A 86 22.25 12.11 -9.69
N ALA A 87 20.92 12.06 -9.68
CA ALA A 87 20.07 12.63 -8.65
C ALA A 87 18.89 11.71 -8.30
N PRO A 88 18.29 11.84 -7.10
CA PRO A 88 17.04 11.17 -6.78
C PRO A 88 15.91 11.60 -7.73
N ILE A 89 15.12 10.64 -8.19
CA ILE A 89 13.93 10.90 -8.99
C ILE A 89 12.86 11.47 -8.06
N LEU A 90 12.33 12.64 -8.41
CA LEU A 90 11.25 13.30 -7.68
C LEU A 90 9.95 13.24 -8.48
N ARG A 91 8.86 12.88 -7.79
CA ARG A 91 7.50 12.90 -8.32
C ARG A 91 6.56 13.51 -7.29
N ARG A 92 5.47 14.10 -7.78
CA ARG A 92 4.38 14.64 -6.96
C ARG A 92 3.09 14.01 -7.43
N LEU A 93 2.31 13.48 -6.50
CA LEU A 93 0.95 13.00 -6.73
C LEU A 93 -0.01 13.91 -5.98
N GLN A 94 -1.19 14.15 -6.54
CA GLN A 94 -2.24 14.88 -5.86
C GLN A 94 -3.31 13.87 -5.44
N PHE A 95 -3.55 13.78 -4.13
CA PHE A 95 -4.63 12.99 -3.55
C PHE A 95 -5.81 13.92 -3.24
N VAL A 96 -7.03 13.43 -3.44
CA VAL A 96 -8.28 14.14 -3.11
C VAL A 96 -9.15 13.24 -2.25
N ASN A 97 -9.67 13.77 -1.12
CA ASN A 97 -10.65 13.03 -0.34
C ASN A 97 -12.02 13.07 -1.03
N VAL A 98 -12.32 12.03 -1.82
CA VAL A 98 -13.63 11.85 -2.47
C VAL A 98 -14.70 11.26 -1.54
N GLY A 99 -14.37 11.04 -0.26
CA GLY A 99 -15.31 10.58 0.76
C GLY A 99 -16.30 11.67 1.20
N THR A 100 -17.27 11.27 2.03
CA THR A 100 -18.33 12.15 2.53
C THR A 100 -18.05 12.78 3.89
N ALA A 101 -16.92 12.42 4.51
CA ALA A 101 -16.53 12.91 5.83
C ALA A 101 -15.03 13.21 5.88
N GLU A 102 -14.64 13.98 6.89
CA GLU A 102 -13.23 14.14 7.25
C GLU A 102 -12.65 12.78 7.64
N ASP A 103 -11.45 12.48 7.13
CA ASP A 103 -10.78 11.21 7.40
C ASP A 103 -9.27 11.41 7.52
N MET A 104 -8.64 10.47 8.19
CA MET A 104 -7.19 10.42 8.39
C MET A 104 -6.59 9.39 7.44
N PHE A 105 -5.71 9.85 6.56
CA PHE A 105 -5.06 9.03 5.57
C PHE A 105 -3.64 8.68 5.98
N THR A 106 -3.24 7.43 5.75
CA THR A 106 -1.89 6.92 6.02
C THR A 106 -1.31 6.31 4.75
N ILE A 107 -0.06 6.63 4.45
CA ILE A 107 0.64 6.14 3.26
C ILE A 107 1.61 5.01 3.62
N HIS A 108 1.49 3.90 2.89
CA HIS A 108 2.38 2.75 2.97
C HIS A 108 3.06 2.50 1.63
N HIS A 109 4.22 1.82 1.63
CA HIS A 109 4.92 1.45 0.40
C HIS A 109 5.85 0.25 0.58
N ASN A 110 6.10 -0.53 -0.47
CA ASN A 110 6.82 -1.81 -0.38
C ASN A 110 8.37 -1.70 -0.29
N TYR A 111 8.98 -0.54 -0.61
CA TYR A 111 10.44 -0.35 -0.57
C TYR A 111 10.89 0.50 0.63
N LYS A 112 11.69 -0.07 1.54
CA LYS A 112 12.15 0.66 2.74
C LYS A 112 13.24 1.70 2.46
N TYR A 113 14.16 1.41 1.53
CA TYR A 113 15.37 2.22 1.34
C TYR A 113 15.27 3.09 0.09
N GLN A 114 14.81 2.53 -1.02
CA GLN A 114 14.81 3.17 -2.34
C GLN A 114 13.71 4.20 -2.50
N LEU A 115 12.65 4.13 -1.69
CA LEU A 115 11.46 4.95 -1.81
C LEU A 115 11.20 5.69 -0.50
N ARG A 116 11.05 7.01 -0.61
CA ARG A 116 10.56 7.87 0.48
C ARG A 116 9.32 8.60 0.03
N VAL A 117 8.33 8.67 0.93
CA VAL A 117 7.06 9.36 0.69
C VAL A 117 6.83 10.38 1.80
N THR A 118 6.39 11.58 1.42
CA THR A 118 6.09 12.67 2.35
C THR A 118 4.87 13.47 1.88
N PRO A 119 3.88 13.76 2.75
CA PRO A 119 3.77 13.28 4.14
C PRO A 119 3.52 11.76 4.22
N LYS A 120 3.62 11.18 5.42
CA LYS A 120 3.24 9.77 5.67
C LYS A 120 1.81 9.62 6.18
N ARG A 121 1.27 10.67 6.78
CA ARG A 121 -0.06 10.72 7.37
C ARG A 121 -0.58 12.15 7.29
N PHE A 122 -1.87 12.32 7.01
CA PHE A 122 -2.52 13.63 6.88
C PHE A 122 -4.03 13.49 7.05
N VAL A 123 -4.70 14.57 7.44
CA VAL A 123 -6.16 14.66 7.57
C VAL A 123 -6.69 15.52 6.44
N LEU A 124 -7.83 15.15 5.85
CA LEU A 124 -8.52 15.96 4.86
C LEU A 124 -10.02 15.92 5.08
N ALA A 125 -10.66 17.08 5.03
CA ALA A 125 -12.11 17.19 4.87
C ALA A 125 -12.54 16.75 3.46
N PRO A 126 -13.84 16.51 3.21
CA PRO A 126 -14.33 16.17 1.88
C PRO A 126 -13.88 17.19 0.81
N GLN A 127 -13.45 16.69 -0.35
CA GLN A 127 -12.95 17.46 -1.49
C GLN A 127 -11.64 18.23 -1.29
N GLU A 128 -11.05 18.20 -0.08
CA GLU A 128 -9.71 18.74 0.10
C GLU A 128 -8.66 17.86 -0.56
N THR A 129 -7.51 18.49 -0.86
CA THR A 129 -6.42 17.84 -1.60
C THR A 129 -5.11 17.90 -0.84
N GLN A 130 -4.29 16.86 -1.00
CA GLN A 130 -2.95 16.79 -0.45
C GLN A 130 -1.94 16.44 -1.56
N VAL A 131 -0.85 17.21 -1.63
CA VAL A 131 0.29 16.86 -2.48
C VAL A 131 1.20 15.88 -1.75
N ILE A 132 1.44 14.74 -2.38
CA ILE A 132 2.31 13.67 -1.90
C ILE A 132 3.59 13.73 -2.72
N THR A 133 4.72 13.97 -2.05
CA THR A 133 6.04 13.95 -2.67
C THR A 133 6.65 12.56 -2.54
N ILE A 134 7.09 12.04 -3.68
CA ILE A 134 7.78 10.77 -3.83
C ILE A 134 9.22 11.07 -4.22
N ARG A 135 10.15 10.48 -3.47
CA ARG A 135 11.58 10.50 -3.77
C ARG A 135 12.07 9.08 -3.94
N ILE A 136 12.59 8.77 -5.12
CA ILE A 136 13.18 7.48 -5.44
C ILE A 136 14.69 7.66 -5.61
N GLY A 137 15.49 6.76 -5.04
CA GLY A 137 16.93 6.81 -5.19
C GLY A 137 17.60 5.50 -4.78
N MET A 138 18.94 5.48 -4.83
CA MET A 138 19.74 4.29 -4.54
C MET A 138 19.37 3.08 -5.41
N LEU A 139 18.89 3.33 -6.63
CA LEU A 139 18.69 2.30 -7.64
C LEU A 139 20.04 1.95 -8.26
N LYS A 140 20.31 0.66 -8.38
CA LYS A 140 21.53 0.14 -8.99
C LYS A 140 21.17 -1.10 -9.78
N LEU A 141 21.74 -1.23 -10.97
CA LEU A 141 21.69 -2.49 -11.69
C LEU A 141 22.51 -3.53 -10.94
N PRO A 142 21.99 -4.76 -10.76
CA PRO A 142 22.82 -5.89 -10.38
C PRO A 142 23.94 -6.10 -11.39
N GLU A 143 25.07 -6.67 -10.94
CA GLU A 143 26.21 -6.95 -11.81
C GLU A 143 25.77 -7.78 -13.03
N TYR A 144 26.31 -7.44 -14.20
CA TYR A 144 26.04 -8.09 -15.48
C TYR A 144 24.60 -7.96 -16.00
N GLN A 145 23.71 -7.21 -15.34
CA GLN A 145 22.38 -6.93 -15.87
C GLN A 145 22.35 -5.68 -16.74
N MET A 146 21.68 -5.79 -17.88
CA MET A 146 21.43 -4.68 -18.79
C MET A 146 20.17 -3.88 -18.43
N GLU A 147 19.31 -4.47 -17.60
CA GLU A 147 18.03 -3.90 -17.20
C GLU A 147 17.69 -4.33 -15.77
N GLY A 148 17.13 -3.41 -14.99
CA GLY A 148 16.58 -3.69 -13.67
C GLY A 148 15.18 -3.09 -13.54
N ARG A 149 14.27 -3.83 -12.88
CA ARG A 149 12.87 -3.41 -12.67
C ARG A 149 12.54 -3.36 -11.19
N TRP A 150 11.95 -2.24 -10.76
CA TRP A 150 11.45 -2.04 -9.41
C TRP A 150 9.95 -1.69 -9.44
N PRO A 151 9.05 -2.66 -9.22
CA PRO A 151 7.62 -2.40 -9.08
C PRO A 151 7.33 -1.80 -7.70
N MET A 152 7.26 -0.48 -7.63
CA MET A 152 7.04 0.27 -6.39
C MET A 152 5.54 0.50 -6.17
N TRP A 153 5.02 -0.09 -5.11
CA TRP A 153 3.65 0.11 -4.69
C TRP A 153 3.55 1.19 -3.61
N ILE A 154 2.57 2.07 -3.77
CA ILE A 154 2.19 3.08 -2.79
C ILE A 154 0.70 2.91 -2.49
N PHE A 155 0.36 2.81 -1.22
CA PHE A 155 -1.00 2.60 -0.75
C PHE A 155 -1.43 3.79 0.10
N ILE A 156 -2.60 4.35 -0.17
CA ILE A 156 -3.24 5.32 0.68
C ILE A 156 -4.39 4.62 1.37
N ASN A 157 -4.29 4.50 2.69
CA ASN A 157 -5.31 3.89 3.53
C ASN A 157 -6.05 4.97 4.32
N ASN A 158 -7.34 4.76 4.54
CA ASN A 158 -8.13 5.63 5.41
C ASN A 158 -8.04 5.22 6.89
N SER A 159 -8.80 5.88 7.78
CA SER A 159 -8.74 5.62 9.23
C SER A 159 -9.13 4.21 9.65
N VAL A 160 -9.97 3.53 8.88
CA VAL A 160 -10.37 2.14 9.11
C VAL A 160 -9.42 1.13 8.46
N ASP A 161 -8.22 1.58 8.07
CA ASP A 161 -7.19 0.74 7.47
C ASP A 161 -7.63 0.15 6.09
N LYS A 162 -8.60 0.76 5.40
CA LYS A 162 -8.96 0.34 4.04
C LYS A 162 -8.11 1.10 3.03
N THR A 163 -7.49 0.40 2.08
CA THR A 163 -6.85 1.03 0.91
C THR A 163 -7.92 1.70 0.05
N VAL A 164 -7.86 3.03 -0.06
CA VAL A 164 -8.79 3.84 -0.86
C VAL A 164 -8.19 4.24 -2.21
N GLU A 165 -6.86 4.33 -2.28
CA GLU A 165 -6.13 4.60 -3.51
C GLU A 165 -4.79 3.87 -3.53
N SER A 166 -4.37 3.42 -4.70
CA SER A 166 -3.08 2.75 -4.85
C SER A 166 -2.39 3.10 -6.16
N TYR A 167 -1.07 3.25 -6.10
CA TYR A 167 -0.23 3.59 -7.24
C TYR A 167 0.82 2.51 -7.43
N LEU A 168 0.97 2.08 -8.69
CA LEU A 168 2.05 1.19 -9.12
C LEU A 168 3.01 1.96 -10.03
N LEU A 169 4.21 2.23 -9.51
CA LEU A 169 5.29 2.86 -10.27
C LEU A 169 6.29 1.78 -10.70
N HIS A 170 6.41 1.54 -11.99
CA HIS A 170 7.44 0.70 -12.57
C HIS A 170 8.67 1.55 -12.88
N VAL A 171 9.68 1.51 -12.02
CA VAL A 171 10.97 2.12 -12.35
C VAL A 171 11.81 1.09 -13.09
N VAL A 172 12.17 1.41 -14.32
CA VAL A 172 13.03 0.59 -15.17
C VAL A 172 14.33 1.32 -15.40
N LEU A 173 15.43 0.67 -15.09
CA LEU A 173 16.77 1.20 -15.28
C LEU A 173 17.47 0.38 -16.35
N TYR A 174 18.05 1.06 -17.32
CA TYR A 174 18.82 0.46 -18.40
C TYR A 174 20.30 0.80 -18.24
N SER A 175 21.19 -0.13 -18.57
CA SER A 175 22.63 0.10 -18.60
C SER A 175 23.05 1.09 -19.70
N HIS A 176 22.19 1.26 -20.70
CA HIS A 176 22.33 2.16 -21.83
C HIS A 176 21.14 3.12 -21.87
N ARG A 177 21.20 4.15 -22.72
CA ARG A 177 20.02 5.01 -22.92
C ARG A 177 18.91 4.19 -23.57
N PRO A 178 17.68 4.18 -22.99
CA PRO A 178 16.54 3.61 -23.69
C PRO A 178 16.41 4.31 -25.04
N ALA A 179 16.15 3.53 -26.09
CA ALA A 179 15.88 4.10 -27.40
C ALA A 179 14.71 5.08 -27.24
N ALA A 180 14.90 6.33 -27.66
CA ALA A 180 13.82 7.30 -27.63
C ALA A 180 12.63 6.68 -28.38
N ALA A 181 11.49 6.50 -27.70
CA ALA A 181 10.26 6.22 -28.40
C ALA A 181 10.10 7.32 -29.45
N HIS A 182 10.10 6.94 -30.73
CA HIS A 182 9.91 7.82 -31.86
C HIS A 182 8.76 8.78 -31.58
N ALA A 183 9.08 10.04 -31.28
CA ALA A 183 8.16 11.14 -31.47
C ALA A 183 8.12 11.45 -32.97
N ASP A 184 7.62 10.49 -33.74
CA ASP A 184 7.29 10.71 -35.14
C ASP A 184 5.94 11.43 -35.20
N GLY A 185 6.00 12.68 -35.66
CA GLY A 185 5.03 13.20 -36.60
C GLY A 185 3.84 13.94 -36.02
N VAL A 186 3.98 15.26 -35.87
CA VAL A 186 3.03 16.18 -36.52
C VAL A 186 3.82 17.39 -37.06
N MET A 187 4.15 17.35 -38.35
CA MET A 187 4.14 18.57 -39.15
C MET A 187 2.68 18.99 -39.30
N ARG A 188 2.35 20.17 -38.82
CA ARG A 188 1.45 21.13 -39.49
C ARG A 188 1.92 22.54 -39.16
#